data_AF-H0SHH4-F1
#
_entry.id   AF-H0SHH4-F1
#
_cell.length_a   1.000
_cell.length_b   1.000
_cell.length_c   1.000
_cell.angle_alpha   90.00
_cell.angle_beta   90.00
_cell.angle_gamma   90.00
#
_symmetry.space_group_name_H-M   'P 1'
#
loop_
_entity.id
_entity.type
_entity.pdbx_description
1 polymer ?
#
loop_
_entity_poly.entity_id
_entity_poly.type
_entity_poly.pdbx_seq_one_letter_code
_entity_poly.pdbx_strand_id
1 'polypeptide(L)'
;MAGSSASLEALEASFHQDLNGDGTIGIPVSVSAVNSTAMTANTSDVADLLAARAFGGNVVGFGSTAAQIDLKSIAFTSLQTHFDEASGVLSLSDGTNSSSLHFVGPLSPENFHFAADGQGGTLISNATAQGAGAASQTVSLQGHDTFVFAAHFGQVNIADFTLGTDKIVLSQSLFADQSALQSAIHDDAAGNAVITDAALDTITIQHVSAAELLSHLSSFHLV
;
A
#
# COMPACT_ATOMS: atom_id res chain seq x y z
N MET A 1 -31.18 9.27 19.28
CA MET A 1 -31.40 10.11 18.06
C MET A 1 -30.98 11.53 18.40
N ALA A 2 -29.69 11.80 18.24
CA ALA A 2 -28.97 13.09 18.27
C ALA A 2 -27.48 12.69 18.19
N GLY A 3 -26.60 13.13 17.30
CA GLY A 3 -26.71 14.02 16.15
C GLY A 3 -25.37 13.97 15.39
N SER A 4 -25.08 12.87 14.70
CA SER A 4 -23.90 12.69 13.83
C SER A 4 -24.05 13.46 12.51
N SER A 5 -24.42 14.73 12.59
CA SER A 5 -24.48 15.58 11.39
C SER A 5 -23.09 16.16 11.18
N ALA A 6 -22.48 15.92 10.02
CA ALA A 6 -21.16 16.44 9.65
C ALA A 6 -21.01 17.97 9.83
N SER A 7 -22.13 18.70 9.81
CA SER A 7 -22.19 20.13 10.12
C SER A 7 -21.95 20.47 11.59
N LEU A 8 -22.30 19.58 12.54
CA LEU A 8 -22.01 19.75 13.96
C LEU A 8 -20.52 19.46 14.22
N GLU A 9 -20.00 18.39 13.61
CA GLU A 9 -18.58 17.97 13.69
C GLU A 9 -17.65 19.04 13.08
N ALA A 10 -18.02 19.65 11.96
CA ALA A 10 -17.23 20.74 11.37
C ALA A 10 -17.12 21.98 12.28
N LEU A 11 -18.10 22.20 13.16
CA LEU A 11 -18.11 23.31 14.11
C LEU A 11 -17.22 23.04 15.33
N GLU A 12 -17.03 21.78 15.70
CA GLU A 12 -16.14 21.37 16.81
C GLU A 12 -14.71 21.82 16.57
N ALA A 13 -14.21 21.70 15.34
CA ALA A 13 -12.88 22.17 14.94
C ALA A 13 -12.73 23.70 15.05
N SER A 14 -13.82 24.46 14.91
CA SER A 14 -13.78 25.93 15.05
C SER A 14 -13.80 26.36 16.52
N PHE A 15 -14.54 25.64 17.35
CA PHE A 15 -14.69 25.96 18.77
C PHE A 15 -13.71 25.23 19.68
N HIS A 16 -12.97 24.25 19.15
CA HIS A 16 -12.07 23.37 19.91
C HIS A 16 -12.78 22.69 21.09
N GLN A 17 -14.04 22.31 20.89
CA GLN A 17 -14.87 21.60 21.88
C GLN A 17 -15.53 20.38 21.23
N ASP A 18 -15.64 19.28 21.96
CA ASP A 18 -16.45 18.10 21.61
C ASP A 18 -17.94 18.42 21.89
N LEU A 19 -18.66 18.81 20.85
CA LEU A 19 -20.03 19.32 20.96
C LEU A 19 -21.07 18.20 20.90
N ASN A 20 -20.72 17.06 20.29
CA ASN A 20 -21.59 15.92 20.12
C ASN A 20 -21.39 14.83 21.22
N GLY A 21 -20.32 14.93 22.00
CA GLY A 21 -20.00 14.05 23.13
C GLY A 21 -19.40 12.71 22.73
N ASP A 22 -18.77 12.62 21.56
CA ASP A 22 -18.17 11.38 21.03
C ASP A 22 -16.69 11.19 21.44
N GLY A 23 -16.11 12.15 22.14
CA GLY A 23 -14.73 12.11 22.63
C GLY A 23 -13.68 12.56 21.61
N THR A 24 -14.09 13.02 20.43
CA THR A 24 -13.22 13.55 19.38
C THR A 24 -13.58 15.00 19.08
N ILE A 25 -12.63 15.79 18.58
CA ILE A 25 -12.92 17.13 18.05
C ILE A 25 -12.86 17.07 16.54
N GLY A 26 -14.00 17.25 15.88
CA GLY A 26 -14.10 17.16 14.43
C GLY A 26 -14.46 15.75 13.95
N ILE A 27 -14.56 15.60 12.62
CA ILE A 27 -15.04 14.37 11.99
C ILE A 27 -14.11 13.19 12.35
N PRO A 28 -14.60 12.15 13.04
CA PRO A 28 -13.80 10.97 13.34
C PRO A 28 -13.46 10.25 12.03
N VAL A 29 -12.17 10.00 11.79
CA VAL A 29 -11.71 9.11 10.72
C VAL A 29 -12.18 7.70 11.01
N SER A 30 -13.36 7.34 10.50
CA SER A 30 -13.84 5.96 10.52
C SER A 30 -12.98 5.14 9.56
N VAL A 31 -11.95 4.46 10.09
CA VAL A 31 -11.21 3.43 9.34
C VAL A 31 -12.12 2.21 9.16
N SER A 32 -13.03 2.30 8.19
CA SER A 32 -13.79 1.14 7.76
C SER A 32 -12.81 0.20 7.08
N ALA A 33 -12.49 -0.94 7.71
CA ALA A 33 -11.76 -2.02 7.07
C ALA A 33 -12.57 -2.47 5.84
N VAL A 34 -12.17 -2.03 4.66
CA VAL A 34 -12.82 -2.41 3.41
C VAL A 34 -12.30 -3.79 3.03
N ASN A 35 -13.21 -4.70 2.70
CA ASN A 35 -12.91 -5.95 2.01
C ASN A 35 -12.22 -5.62 0.67
N SER A 36 -10.89 -5.69 0.65
CA SER A 36 -10.08 -5.36 -0.52
C SER A 36 -10.38 -6.31 -1.68
N THR A 37 -11.05 -5.82 -2.71
CA THR A 37 -10.89 -6.33 -4.08
C THR A 37 -9.53 -5.83 -4.55
N ALA A 38 -8.67 -6.77 -4.93
CA ALA A 38 -7.25 -6.54 -5.16
C ALA A 38 -6.96 -5.66 -6.39
N MET A 39 -5.84 -4.94 -6.37
CA MET A 39 -5.50 -3.98 -7.43
C MET A 39 -3.98 -3.67 -7.56
N THR A 40 -3.55 -3.49 -8.83
CA THR A 40 -2.25 -3.44 -9.55
C THR A 40 -1.10 -2.56 -9.02
N ALA A 41 0.16 -2.99 -9.17
CA ALA A 41 1.34 -2.11 -9.20
C ALA A 41 2.18 -2.28 -10.47
N ASN A 42 1.78 -1.57 -11.51
CA ASN A 42 2.63 -1.23 -12.64
C ASN A 42 2.74 0.28 -12.71
N THR A 43 3.93 0.80 -13.02
CA THR A 43 4.32 2.20 -12.80
C THR A 43 3.57 3.25 -13.65
N SER A 44 2.63 2.83 -14.51
CA SER A 44 1.63 3.67 -15.19
C SER A 44 0.18 3.20 -14.98
N ASP A 45 -0.05 2.02 -14.42
CA ASP A 45 -1.35 1.39 -14.14
C ASP A 45 -1.84 1.58 -12.70
N VAL A 46 -0.97 2.08 -11.80
CA VAL A 46 -1.39 2.70 -10.53
C VAL A 46 -2.39 3.86 -10.71
N ALA A 47 -2.47 4.43 -11.93
CA ALA A 47 -3.31 5.57 -12.29
C ALA A 47 -4.81 5.29 -12.33
N ASP A 48 -5.23 4.07 -12.67
CA ASP A 48 -6.65 3.69 -12.62
C ASP A 48 -7.06 3.24 -11.20
N LEU A 49 -6.08 3.15 -10.30
CA LEU A 49 -6.17 2.31 -9.12
C LEU A 49 -6.54 3.03 -7.82
N LEU A 50 -6.11 4.29 -7.73
CA LEU A 50 -6.39 5.20 -6.63
C LEU A 50 -7.68 6.01 -6.86
N ALA A 51 -8.51 5.54 -7.79
CA ALA A 51 -9.92 5.92 -7.90
C ALA A 51 -10.76 5.35 -6.74
N ALA A 52 -10.26 4.34 -6.00
CA ALA A 52 -10.88 3.84 -4.78
C ALA A 52 -10.49 4.72 -3.57
N ARG A 53 -11.50 5.29 -2.91
CA ARG A 53 -11.41 6.45 -1.99
C ARG A 53 -10.68 6.21 -0.65
N ALA A 54 -9.95 5.11 -0.48
CA ALA A 54 -9.04 4.83 0.63
C ALA A 54 -8.29 3.50 0.37
N PHE A 55 -7.04 3.56 -0.10
CA PHE A 55 -6.16 2.39 -0.07
C PHE A 55 -5.58 2.27 1.33
N GLY A 56 -5.94 1.23 2.08
CA GLY A 56 -5.41 0.95 3.42
C GLY A 56 -4.33 -0.14 3.45
N GLY A 57 -3.80 -0.53 2.29
CA GLY A 57 -2.77 -1.56 2.19
C GLY A 57 -1.35 -1.03 2.37
N ASN A 58 -0.39 -1.94 2.29
CA ASN A 58 1.04 -1.65 2.41
C ASN A 58 1.71 -1.67 1.03
N VAL A 59 2.50 -0.64 0.74
CA VAL A 59 3.29 -0.48 -0.47
C VAL A 59 4.74 -0.86 -0.20
N VAL A 60 5.26 -1.85 -0.94
CA VAL A 60 6.63 -2.36 -0.76
C VAL A 60 7.49 -1.99 -1.97
N GLY A 61 8.71 -1.50 -1.70
CA GLY A 61 9.73 -1.28 -2.74
C GLY A 61 9.75 0.11 -3.40
N PHE A 62 8.96 1.08 -2.92
CA PHE A 62 8.84 2.42 -3.52
C PHE A 62 10.18 3.20 -3.63
N GLY A 63 11.13 2.98 -2.71
CA GLY A 63 12.43 3.66 -2.69
C GLY A 63 13.50 3.08 -3.61
N SER A 64 13.28 1.88 -4.16
CA SER A 64 14.28 1.14 -4.94
C SER A 64 14.17 1.39 -6.45
N THR A 65 13.12 2.08 -6.90
CA THR A 65 12.86 2.37 -8.31
C THR A 65 12.38 3.79 -8.55
N ALA A 66 12.28 4.17 -9.83
CA ALA A 66 11.49 5.32 -10.28
C ALA A 66 9.98 5.01 -10.24
N ALA A 67 9.52 4.30 -9.20
CA ALA A 67 8.12 3.99 -9.02
C ALA A 67 7.30 5.29 -8.98
N GLN A 68 6.11 5.22 -9.56
CA GLN A 68 5.13 6.28 -9.49
C GLN A 68 3.84 5.71 -8.91
N ILE A 69 3.11 6.53 -8.16
CA ILE A 69 1.82 6.26 -7.55
C ILE A 69 0.94 7.44 -7.90
N ASP A 70 -0.17 7.22 -8.57
CA ASP A 70 -0.99 8.29 -9.12
C ASP A 70 -2.35 8.40 -8.42
N LEU A 71 -2.51 9.40 -7.56
CA LEU A 71 -3.68 9.66 -6.74
C LEU A 71 -4.70 10.55 -7.45
N LYS A 72 -5.71 9.93 -8.09
CA LYS A 72 -6.79 10.67 -8.77
C LYS A 72 -7.66 11.51 -7.83
N SER A 73 -7.89 11.03 -6.61
CA SER A 73 -8.84 11.66 -5.67
C SER A 73 -8.22 12.77 -4.80
N ILE A 74 -6.91 13.00 -4.86
CA ILE A 74 -6.24 14.04 -4.06
C ILE A 74 -5.75 15.14 -5.00
N ALA A 75 -6.35 16.32 -4.91
CA ALA A 75 -6.00 17.43 -5.79
C ALA A 75 -4.60 18.00 -5.49
N PHE A 76 -3.74 18.08 -6.51
CA PHE A 76 -2.37 18.58 -6.36
C PHE A 76 -2.32 20.05 -5.93
N THR A 77 -3.29 20.87 -6.35
CA THR A 77 -3.27 22.32 -6.16
C THR A 77 -3.34 22.78 -4.71
N SER A 78 -3.91 21.96 -3.81
CA SER A 78 -4.01 22.25 -2.38
C SER A 78 -3.38 21.13 -1.53
N LEU A 79 -2.46 20.37 -2.13
CA LEU A 79 -1.88 19.20 -1.52
C LEU A 79 -1.12 19.56 -0.23
N GLN A 80 -1.45 18.86 0.85
CA GLN A 80 -0.73 18.80 2.10
C GLN A 80 -0.25 17.36 2.31
N THR A 81 1.00 17.20 2.73
CA THR A 81 1.59 15.88 2.97
C THR A 81 2.29 15.82 4.32
N HIS A 82 2.27 14.64 4.93
CA HIS A 82 3.02 14.35 6.14
C HIS A 82 3.49 12.89 6.09
N PHE A 83 4.80 12.68 6.24
CA PHE A 83 5.37 11.34 6.34
C PHE A 83 5.82 11.08 7.77
N ASP A 84 5.28 10.04 8.38
CA ASP A 84 5.74 9.54 9.68
C ASP A 84 6.76 8.43 9.45
N GLU A 85 8.04 8.72 9.73
CA GLU A 85 9.14 7.77 9.51
C GLU A 85 9.08 6.56 10.45
N ALA A 86 8.40 6.68 11.61
CA ALA A 86 8.33 5.60 12.59
C ALA A 86 7.29 4.54 12.20
N SER A 87 6.16 4.96 11.61
CA SER A 87 5.10 4.08 11.13
C SER A 87 5.17 3.80 9.63
N GLY A 88 5.93 4.58 8.86
CA GLY A 88 5.97 4.50 7.40
C GLY A 88 4.70 5.05 6.72
N VAL A 89 3.87 5.81 7.43
CA VAL A 89 2.63 6.37 6.86
C VAL A 89 2.92 7.67 6.12
N LEU A 90 2.54 7.73 4.85
CA LEU A 90 2.38 9.00 4.13
C LEU A 90 0.90 9.40 4.13
N SER A 91 0.57 10.46 4.85
CA SER A 91 -0.76 11.08 4.81
C SER A 91 -0.77 12.20 3.76
N LEU A 92 -1.81 12.21 2.93
CA LEU A 92 -2.05 13.26 1.92
C LEU A 92 -3.47 13.82 2.08
N SER A 93 -3.63 15.13 1.93
CA SER A 93 -4.93 15.78 1.91
C SER A 93 -4.94 16.98 0.97
N ASP A 94 -6.08 17.24 0.31
CA ASP A 94 -6.31 18.49 -0.43
C ASP A 94 -7.27 19.45 0.31
N GLY A 95 -7.57 19.15 1.58
CA GLY A 95 -8.56 19.86 2.41
C GLY A 95 -10.00 19.39 2.24
N THR A 96 -10.30 18.59 1.20
CA THR A 96 -11.62 17.97 0.96
C THR A 96 -11.55 16.44 1.02
N ASN A 97 -10.50 15.87 0.45
CA ASN A 97 -10.20 14.46 0.40
C ASN A 97 -8.90 14.20 1.16
N SER A 98 -8.81 13.05 1.80
CA SER A 98 -7.60 12.59 2.47
C SER A 98 -7.33 11.12 2.15
N SER A 99 -6.07 10.76 2.02
CA SER A 99 -5.61 9.39 1.83
C SER A 99 -4.38 9.13 2.70
N SER A 100 -4.15 7.89 3.07
CA SER A 100 -2.93 7.47 3.76
C SER A 100 -2.38 6.23 3.09
N LEU A 101 -1.08 6.24 2.81
CA LEU A 101 -0.38 5.12 2.20
C LEU A 101 0.66 4.63 3.20
N HIS A 102 0.61 3.35 3.55
CA HIS A 102 1.67 2.71 4.32
C HIS A 102 2.78 2.29 3.37
N PHE A 103 3.99 2.76 3.61
CA PHE A 103 5.16 2.30 2.89
C PHE A 103 6.03 1.44 3.78
N VAL A 104 6.52 0.35 3.22
CA VAL A 104 7.42 -0.57 3.90
C VAL A 104 8.82 -0.39 3.34
N GLY A 105 9.77 -0.10 4.23
CA GLY A 105 11.18 0.06 3.92
C GLY A 105 11.79 1.30 4.58
N PRO A 106 13.13 1.46 4.48
CA PRO A 106 13.84 2.61 5.03
C PRO A 106 13.62 3.85 4.14
N LEU A 107 12.45 4.47 4.28
CA LEU A 107 12.08 5.67 3.55
C LEU A 107 12.23 6.91 4.43
N SER A 108 12.52 8.01 3.78
CA SER A 108 12.58 9.35 4.36
C SER A 108 11.69 10.29 3.52
N PRO A 109 11.37 11.49 4.02
CA PRO A 109 10.62 12.48 3.24
C PRO A 109 11.24 12.79 1.87
N GLU A 110 12.57 12.68 1.72
CA GLU A 110 13.29 12.95 0.46
C GLU A 110 12.98 11.93 -0.65
N ASN A 111 12.47 10.75 -0.29
CA ASN A 111 12.10 9.73 -1.25
C ASN A 111 10.80 10.07 -2.00
N PHE A 112 10.01 11.04 -1.51
CA PHE A 112 8.71 11.37 -2.08
C PHE A 112 8.76 12.70 -2.85
N HIS A 113 8.53 12.63 -4.15
CA HIS A 113 8.35 13.76 -5.03
C HIS A 113 6.90 13.82 -5.48
N PHE A 114 6.29 15.00 -5.39
CA PHE A 114 4.90 15.21 -5.74
C PHE A 114 4.77 16.10 -6.97
N ALA A 115 3.92 15.69 -7.91
CA ALA A 115 3.62 16.45 -9.12
C ALA A 115 2.12 16.38 -9.46
N ALA A 116 1.63 17.29 -10.29
CA ALA A 116 0.32 17.15 -10.89
C ALA A 116 0.31 15.99 -11.90
N ASP A 117 -0.76 15.20 -11.92
CA ASP A 117 -0.95 14.12 -12.90
C ASP A 117 -1.46 14.61 -14.28
N GLY A 118 -1.72 15.93 -14.40
CA GLY A 118 -2.31 16.54 -15.59
C GLY A 118 -3.83 16.39 -15.73
N GLN A 119 -4.49 15.67 -14.82
CA GLN A 119 -5.94 15.46 -14.77
C GLN A 119 -6.58 16.04 -13.50
N GLY A 120 -5.77 16.67 -12.64
CA GLY A 120 -6.21 17.34 -11.42
C GLY A 120 -5.88 16.56 -10.14
N GLY A 121 -5.35 15.35 -10.26
CA GLY A 121 -4.84 14.51 -9.17
C GLY A 121 -3.35 14.74 -8.88
N THR A 122 -2.82 13.92 -7.98
CA THR A 122 -1.45 13.99 -7.46
C THR A 122 -0.66 12.75 -7.85
N LEU A 123 0.45 12.94 -8.57
CA LEU A 123 1.43 11.90 -8.83
C LEU A 123 2.53 11.94 -7.76
N ILE A 124 2.79 10.81 -7.12
CA ILE A 124 3.92 10.59 -6.21
C ILE A 124 4.97 9.80 -6.99
N SER A 125 6.22 10.24 -6.98
CA SER A 125 7.34 9.50 -7.56
C SER A 125 8.56 9.54 -6.65
N ASN A 126 9.50 8.63 -6.88
CA ASN A 126 10.83 8.71 -6.29
C ASN A 126 11.84 9.20 -7.33
N ALA A 127 12.58 10.28 -7.02
CA ALA A 127 13.53 10.88 -7.96
C ALA A 127 14.91 10.18 -7.95
N THR A 128 15.25 9.47 -6.88
CA THR A 128 16.52 8.74 -6.76
C THR A 128 16.25 7.24 -6.74
N ALA A 129 16.41 6.58 -7.89
CA ALA A 129 16.55 5.13 -7.90
C ALA A 129 17.83 4.78 -7.12
N GLN A 130 17.67 4.37 -5.86
CA GLN A 130 18.78 3.76 -5.14
C GLN A 130 19.02 2.41 -5.81
N GLY A 131 20.14 2.30 -6.52
CA GLY A 131 20.45 1.17 -7.41
C GLY A 131 20.31 -0.19 -6.74
N ALA A 132 20.03 -1.20 -7.58
CA ALA A 132 19.83 -2.60 -7.21
C ALA A 132 20.77 -3.09 -6.10
N GLY A 133 20.19 -3.51 -4.98
CA GLY A 133 20.91 -3.93 -3.78
C GLY A 133 20.29 -3.49 -2.45
N ALA A 134 19.00 -3.18 -2.40
CA ALA A 134 18.32 -2.93 -1.14
C ALA A 134 18.38 -4.19 -0.26
N ALA A 135 18.78 -4.01 1.00
CA ALA A 135 18.84 -5.09 1.99
C ALA A 135 17.49 -5.81 2.08
N SER A 136 17.50 -7.12 2.35
CA SER A 136 16.28 -7.91 2.51
C SER A 136 15.35 -7.25 3.53
N GLN A 137 14.15 -6.88 3.10
CA GLN A 137 13.19 -6.14 3.90
C GLN A 137 12.28 -7.12 4.62
N THR A 138 12.17 -7.04 5.95
CA THR A 138 11.19 -7.86 6.68
C THR A 138 9.92 -7.08 6.93
N VAL A 139 8.79 -7.68 6.61
CA VAL A 139 7.45 -7.13 6.79
C VAL A 139 6.68 -8.04 7.74
N SER A 140 6.29 -7.54 8.90
CA SER A 140 5.42 -8.28 9.83
C SER A 140 3.98 -7.83 9.67
N LEU A 141 3.07 -8.80 9.61
CA LEU A 141 1.65 -8.58 9.39
C LEU A 141 0.91 -8.46 10.72
N GLN A 142 -0.06 -7.55 10.78
CA GLN A 142 -0.94 -7.39 11.93
C GLN A 142 -2.37 -7.15 11.44
N GLY A 143 -3.20 -8.19 11.50
CA GLY A 143 -4.61 -8.11 11.11
C GLY A 143 -4.84 -8.76 9.75
N HIS A 144 -5.61 -8.09 8.89
CA HIS A 144 -5.95 -8.56 7.54
C HIS A 144 -5.30 -7.60 6.52
N ASP A 145 -4.12 -7.94 6.05
CA ASP A 145 -3.30 -7.01 5.27
C ASP A 145 -3.42 -7.24 3.76
N THR A 146 -3.28 -6.15 2.98
CA THR A 146 -3.14 -6.19 1.51
C THR A 146 -1.80 -5.58 1.12
N PHE A 147 -0.95 -6.35 0.42
CA PHE A 147 0.35 -5.88 -0.06
C PHE A 147 0.33 -5.59 -1.54
N VAL A 148 0.97 -4.49 -1.91
CA VAL A 148 1.23 -4.11 -3.28
C VAL A 148 2.74 -3.95 -3.47
N PHE A 149 3.30 -4.72 -4.40
CA PHE A 149 4.74 -4.73 -4.70
C PHE A 149 5.04 -3.89 -5.94
N ALA A 150 5.88 -2.87 -5.81
CA ALA A 150 6.42 -2.13 -6.95
C ALA A 150 7.42 -3.00 -7.73
N ALA A 151 7.65 -2.73 -9.02
CA ALA A 151 8.73 -3.40 -9.76
C ALA A 151 10.10 -3.17 -9.09
N HIS A 152 11.02 -4.15 -9.21
CA HIS A 152 12.33 -4.15 -8.55
C HIS A 152 12.28 -3.87 -7.04
N PHE A 153 11.31 -4.50 -6.38
CA PHE A 153 11.13 -4.42 -4.93
C PHE A 153 12.29 -5.07 -4.14
N GLY A 154 13.20 -5.77 -4.81
CA GLY A 154 14.34 -6.44 -4.21
C GLY A 154 13.94 -7.73 -3.51
N GLN A 155 14.53 -7.95 -2.33
CA GLN A 155 14.21 -9.12 -1.52
C GLN A 155 13.33 -8.73 -0.34
N VAL A 156 12.22 -9.43 -0.17
CA VAL A 156 11.23 -9.16 0.87
C VAL A 156 10.91 -10.46 1.61
N ASN A 157 10.97 -10.41 2.93
CA ASN A 157 10.59 -11.48 3.85
C ASN A 157 9.29 -11.07 4.54
N ILE A 158 8.20 -11.79 4.28
CA ILE A 158 6.92 -11.60 4.96
C ILE A 158 6.87 -12.55 6.15
N ALA A 159 6.78 -12.00 7.35
CA ALA A 159 6.51 -12.73 8.59
C ALA A 159 5.02 -12.70 8.92
N ASP A 160 4.54 -13.69 9.69
CA ASP A 160 3.18 -13.71 10.25
C ASP A 160 2.04 -13.74 9.21
N PHE A 161 2.30 -14.29 8.02
CA PHE A 161 1.29 -14.45 6.96
C PHE A 161 0.26 -15.52 7.30
N THR A 162 -1.01 -15.10 7.36
CA THR A 162 -2.15 -15.96 7.62
C THR A 162 -2.86 -16.31 6.30
N LEU A 163 -2.71 -17.57 5.87
CA LEU A 163 -3.35 -18.08 4.65
C LEU A 163 -4.88 -17.87 4.66
N GLY A 164 -5.43 -17.46 3.52
CA GLY A 164 -6.86 -17.20 3.34
C GLY A 164 -7.41 -15.95 4.04
N THR A 165 -6.55 -15.27 4.81
CA THR A 165 -6.88 -14.09 5.63
C THR A 165 -6.19 -12.86 5.06
N ASP A 166 -4.87 -12.98 4.83
CA ASP A 166 -4.06 -11.95 4.20
C ASP A 166 -4.07 -12.07 2.68
N LYS A 167 -3.89 -10.95 2.00
CA LYS A 167 -3.88 -10.87 0.54
C LYS A 167 -2.58 -10.28 0.01
N ILE A 168 -1.97 -10.96 -0.95
CA ILE A 168 -0.83 -10.43 -1.70
C ILE A 168 -1.28 -10.09 -3.10
N VAL A 169 -1.05 -8.85 -3.48
CA VAL A 169 -1.44 -8.32 -4.78
C VAL A 169 -0.17 -8.06 -5.58
N LEU A 170 -0.10 -8.72 -6.74
CA LEU A 170 1.06 -8.69 -7.63
C LEU A 170 0.63 -8.14 -8.97
N SER A 171 1.51 -7.39 -9.63
CA SER A 171 1.19 -6.87 -10.93
C SER A 171 1.41 -7.88 -12.06
N GLN A 172 0.61 -7.78 -13.11
CA GLN A 172 0.78 -8.56 -14.34
C GLN A 172 2.10 -8.28 -15.09
N SER A 173 2.82 -7.21 -14.76
CA SER A 173 4.20 -7.04 -15.25
C SER A 173 5.19 -8.00 -14.60
N LEU A 174 4.98 -8.31 -13.32
CA LEU A 174 5.83 -9.24 -12.58
C LEU A 174 5.57 -10.66 -13.09
N PHE A 175 4.29 -10.98 -13.34
CA PHE A 175 3.85 -12.28 -13.83
C PHE A 175 2.76 -12.10 -14.88
N ALA A 176 2.95 -12.61 -16.09
CA ALA A 176 1.97 -12.47 -17.17
C ALA A 176 0.58 -13.01 -16.80
N ASP A 177 0.53 -14.15 -16.08
CA ASP A 177 -0.70 -14.84 -15.71
C ASP A 177 -0.52 -15.65 -14.41
N GLN A 178 -1.63 -16.15 -13.86
CA GLN A 178 -1.62 -16.99 -12.65
C GLN A 178 -0.79 -18.28 -12.82
N SER A 179 -0.66 -18.82 -14.04
CA SER A 179 0.21 -19.97 -14.32
C SER A 179 1.69 -19.61 -14.20
N ALA A 180 2.08 -18.40 -14.64
CA ALA A 180 3.44 -17.90 -14.50
C ALA A 180 3.78 -17.67 -13.03
N LEU A 181 2.85 -17.10 -12.26
CA LEU A 181 2.99 -16.97 -10.81
C LEU A 181 3.18 -18.33 -10.14
N GLN A 182 2.32 -19.32 -10.43
CA GLN A 182 2.43 -20.67 -9.85
C GLN A 182 3.78 -21.33 -10.14
N SER A 183 4.29 -21.18 -11.36
CA SER A 183 5.60 -21.72 -11.75
C SER A 183 6.77 -21.01 -11.07
N ALA A 184 6.56 -19.79 -10.56
CA ALA A 184 7.56 -19.02 -9.84
C ALA A 184 7.63 -19.35 -8.34
N ILE A 185 6.61 -20.03 -7.79
CA ILE A 185 6.57 -20.42 -6.38
C ILE A 185 7.38 -21.69 -6.15
N HIS A 186 8.32 -21.65 -5.23
CA HIS A 186 9.13 -22.79 -4.81
C HIS A 186 9.54 -22.66 -3.35
N ASP A 187 9.98 -23.75 -2.72
CA ASP A 187 10.50 -23.71 -1.35
C ASP A 187 11.98 -23.28 -1.31
N ASP A 188 12.36 -22.51 -0.30
CA ASP A 188 13.76 -22.31 0.07
C ASP A 188 14.34 -23.51 0.85
N ALA A 189 15.61 -23.42 1.24
CA ALA A 189 16.28 -24.46 2.03
C ALA A 189 15.70 -24.67 3.44
N ALA A 190 14.93 -23.69 3.95
CA ALA A 190 14.26 -23.75 5.24
C ALA A 190 12.79 -24.21 5.12
N GLY A 191 12.28 -24.43 3.91
CA GLY A 191 10.89 -24.84 3.65
C GLY A 191 9.90 -23.67 3.61
N ASN A 192 10.38 -22.43 3.44
CA ASN A 192 9.53 -21.27 3.23
C ASN A 192 9.21 -21.13 1.74
N ALA A 193 8.00 -20.69 1.42
CA ALA A 193 7.59 -20.37 0.07
C ALA A 193 8.30 -19.11 -0.41
N VAL A 194 8.89 -19.20 -1.58
CA VAL A 194 9.57 -18.11 -2.27
C VAL A 194 8.92 -17.92 -3.63
N ILE A 195 8.56 -16.68 -3.92
CA ILE A 195 8.12 -16.24 -5.24
C ILE A 195 9.27 -15.45 -5.84
N THR A 196 9.78 -15.89 -6.99
CA THR A 196 10.85 -15.18 -7.71
C THR A 196 10.35 -14.66 -9.04
N ASP A 197 10.45 -13.37 -9.26
CA ASP A 197 10.04 -12.75 -10.52
C ASP A 197 11.12 -12.87 -11.62
N ALA A 198 10.84 -12.35 -12.81
CA ALA A 198 11.80 -12.36 -13.92
C ALA A 198 13.03 -11.47 -13.69
N ALA A 199 12.92 -10.43 -12.86
CA ALA A 199 14.02 -9.55 -12.47
C ALA A 199 14.86 -10.09 -11.30
N LEU A 200 14.53 -11.29 -10.77
CA LEU A 200 15.17 -11.96 -9.64
C LEU A 200 14.89 -11.28 -8.27
N ASP A 201 13.85 -10.48 -8.20
CA ASP A 201 13.26 -10.03 -6.95
C ASP A 201 12.55 -11.22 -6.27
N THR A 202 12.63 -11.30 -4.94
CA THR A 202 12.13 -12.46 -4.19
C THR A 202 11.20 -12.05 -3.07
N ILE A 203 10.03 -12.70 -3.00
CA ILE A 203 9.11 -12.60 -1.86
C ILE A 203 9.16 -13.94 -1.12
N THR A 204 9.77 -13.96 0.06
CA THR A 204 9.81 -15.13 0.95
C THR A 204 8.71 -15.01 1.99
N ILE A 205 7.80 -15.97 2.05
CA ILE A 205 6.74 -16.05 3.05
C ILE A 205 7.18 -17.02 4.13
N GLN A 206 7.49 -16.49 5.31
CA GLN A 206 8.04 -17.29 6.39
C GLN A 206 6.99 -18.24 6.99
N HIS A 207 7.42 -19.46 7.31
CA HIS A 207 6.59 -20.50 7.93
C HIS A 207 5.41 -20.98 7.08
N VAL A 208 5.42 -20.72 5.77
CA VAL A 208 4.43 -21.23 4.82
C VAL A 208 5.19 -21.97 3.73
N SER A 209 4.86 -23.23 3.43
CA SER A 209 5.48 -23.94 2.31
C SER A 209 4.86 -23.56 0.96
N ALA A 210 5.58 -23.79 -0.14
CA ALA A 210 5.08 -23.56 -1.49
C ALA A 210 3.80 -24.36 -1.77
N ALA A 211 3.71 -25.59 -1.26
CA ALA A 211 2.52 -26.44 -1.41
C ALA A 211 1.28 -25.88 -0.69
N GLU A 212 1.45 -25.36 0.52
CA GLU A 212 0.38 -24.71 1.28
C GLU A 212 -0.06 -23.42 0.60
N LEU A 213 0.90 -22.64 0.09
CA LEU A 213 0.64 -21.39 -0.62
C LEU A 213 -0.12 -21.62 -1.93
N LEU A 214 0.29 -22.62 -2.71
CA LEU A 214 -0.38 -23.03 -3.95
C LEU A 214 -1.80 -23.55 -3.71
N SER A 215 -2.06 -24.13 -2.55
CA SER A 215 -3.42 -24.55 -2.15
C SER A 215 -4.33 -23.37 -1.79
N HIS A 216 -3.76 -22.18 -1.58
CA HIS A 216 -4.46 -20.94 -1.20
C HIS A 216 -4.23 -19.80 -2.19
N LEU A 217 -4.13 -20.11 -3.50
CA LEU A 217 -3.92 -19.12 -4.56
C LEU A 217 -5.02 -18.04 -4.62
N SER A 218 -6.19 -18.25 -4.02
CA SER A 218 -7.22 -17.21 -3.86
C SER A 218 -6.75 -16.02 -3.01
N SER A 219 -5.70 -16.20 -2.21
CA SER A 219 -5.03 -15.14 -1.44
C SER A 219 -4.14 -14.27 -2.32
N PHE A 220 -3.83 -14.73 -3.54
CA PHE A 220 -3.09 -13.98 -4.55
C PHE A 220 -4.03 -13.42 -5.58
N HIS A 221 -3.71 -12.21 -6.01
CA HIS A 221 -4.43 -11.59 -7.11
C HIS A 221 -3.44 -10.92 -8.03
N LEU A 222 -3.48 -11.32 -9.30
CA LEU A 222 -2.75 -10.65 -10.37
C LEU A 222 -3.63 -9.57 -10.97
N VAL A 223 -3.04 -8.41 -11.16
CA VAL A 223 -3.73 -7.19 -11.55
C VAL A 223 -2.85 -6.28 -12.39
#